data_AF-A0AAU8SG01-F1
#
_entry.id   AF-A0AAU8SG01-F1
#
_cell.length_a   1.000
_cell.length_b   1.000
_cell.length_c   1.000
_cell.angle_alpha   90.00
_cell.angle_beta   90.00
_cell.angle_gamma   90.00
#
_symmetry.space_group_name_H-M   'P 1'
#
loop_
_entity.id
_entity.type
_entity.pdbx_description
1 polymer ?
#
loop_
_entity_poly.entity_id
_entity_poly.type
_entity_poly.pdbx_seq_one_letter_code
_entity_poly.pdbx_strand_id
1 'polypeptide(L)'
;MGQTIHTQGPWEACEPGDYLDYDGNCIVVLGEDIRICVVLGTSDASKANAKLCAASPDLVTALRLVASKTVLTSGIRAIVDAALAKAGHSAPEPVRHITVAGVDR
;
A
#
# COMPACT_ATOMS: atom_id res chain seq x y z
N MET A 1 10.45 -9.41 -13.85
CA MET A 1 9.44 -9.20 -12.79
C MET A 1 10.13 -8.44 -11.66
N GLY A 2 9.68 -7.23 -11.32
CA GLY A 2 10.25 -6.50 -10.20
C GLY A 2 9.82 -7.17 -8.90
N GLN A 3 10.76 -7.73 -8.13
CA GLN A 3 10.48 -8.26 -6.81
C GLN A 3 10.23 -7.10 -5.84
N THR A 4 9.19 -7.22 -5.01
CA THR A 4 9.01 -6.36 -3.84
C THR A 4 10.11 -6.64 -2.84
N ILE A 5 10.90 -5.61 -2.51
CA ILE A 5 12.05 -5.70 -1.61
C ILE A 5 11.72 -5.30 -0.17
N HIS A 6 10.53 -4.76 0.08
CA HIS A 6 10.09 -4.39 1.42
C HIS A 6 9.49 -5.58 2.16
N THR A 7 9.56 -5.54 3.49
CA THR A 7 8.93 -6.53 4.38
C THR A 7 7.45 -6.63 4.06
N GLN A 8 6.96 -7.86 3.96
CA GLN A 8 5.56 -8.11 3.70
C GLN A 8 4.76 -7.92 5.00
N GLY A 9 3.48 -7.58 4.86
CA GLY A 9 2.57 -7.54 6.00
C GLY A 9 2.22 -8.95 6.50
N PRO A 10 1.42 -9.06 7.57
CA PRO A 10 0.75 -7.96 8.26
C PRO A 10 1.72 -7.10 9.07
N TRP A 11 1.39 -5.82 9.20
CA TRP A 11 2.07 -4.91 10.11
C TRP A 11 1.13 -4.50 11.24
N GLU A 12 1.69 -4.18 12.41
CA GLU A 12 0.92 -3.84 13.60
C GLU A 12 1.42 -2.54 14.22
N ALA A 13 0.49 -1.63 14.52
CA ALA A 13 0.81 -0.43 15.30
C ALA A 13 0.70 -0.77 16.78
N CYS A 14 1.79 -0.61 17.51
CA CYS A 14 1.84 -0.81 18.96
C CYS A 14 1.09 0.32 19.70
N GLU A 15 0.88 0.14 21.01
CA GLU A 15 0.33 1.20 21.83
C GLU A 15 1.40 2.26 22.14
N PRO A 16 1.00 3.54 22.31
CA PRO A 16 1.92 4.58 22.74
C PRO A 16 2.63 4.22 24.04
N GLY A 17 3.96 4.29 24.03
CA GLY A 17 4.79 3.98 25.21
C GLY A 17 5.19 2.52 25.36
N ASP A 18 4.75 1.61 24.47
CA ASP A 18 5.25 0.22 24.41
C ASP A 18 6.77 0.15 24.20
N TYR A 19 7.33 1.21 23.60
CA TYR A 19 8.76 1.41 23.43
C TYR A 19 9.19 2.68 24.16
N LEU A 20 10.21 2.55 25.01
CA LEU A 20 10.79 3.66 25.77
C LEU A 20 11.71 4.55 24.93
N ASP A 21 11.99 4.15 23.70
CA ASP A 21 12.68 4.99 22.72
C ASP A 21 11.87 6.29 22.51
N TYR A 22 12.56 7.41 22.31
CA TYR A 22 11.93 8.74 22.14
C TYR A 22 11.04 9.15 23.33
N ASP A 23 11.48 8.86 24.55
CA ASP A 23 10.79 9.18 25.81
C ASP A 23 9.38 8.58 25.94
N GLY A 24 9.11 7.47 25.22
CA GLY A 24 7.78 6.86 25.15
C GLY A 24 6.76 7.66 24.32
N ASN A 25 7.18 8.75 23.69
CA ASN A 25 6.33 9.62 22.88
C ASN A 25 6.35 9.21 21.40
N CYS A 26 6.21 7.92 21.13
CA CYS A 26 6.12 7.39 19.78
C CYS A 26 5.19 6.19 19.70
N ILE A 27 4.76 5.91 18.47
CA ILE A 27 4.02 4.72 18.11
C ILE A 27 4.86 3.99 17.07
N VAL A 28 5.24 2.75 17.37
CA VAL A 28 6.04 1.91 16.47
C VAL A 28 5.12 1.00 15.68
N VAL A 29 5.34 0.93 14.37
CA VAL A 29 4.70 -0.05 13.50
C VAL A 29 5.69 -1.18 13.24
N LEU A 30 5.31 -2.40 13.62
CA LEU A 30 6.13 -3.60 13.50
C LEU A 30 5.70 -4.45 12.31
N GLY A 31 6.66 -5.18 11.75
CA GLY A 31 6.42 -6.29 10.84
C GLY A 31 7.29 -7.44 11.29
N GLU A 32 6.67 -8.50 11.83
CA GLU A 32 7.37 -9.57 12.53
C GLU A 32 8.37 -9.00 13.55
N ASP A 33 9.67 -9.24 13.37
CA ASP A 33 10.74 -8.83 14.30
C ASP A 33 11.41 -7.50 13.93
N ILE A 34 10.85 -6.72 12.99
CA ILE A 34 11.45 -5.45 12.58
C ILE A 34 10.51 -4.25 12.79
N ARG A 35 11.12 -3.09 13.07
CA ARG A 35 10.42 -1.80 13.15
C ARG A 35 10.32 -1.20 11.76
N ILE A 36 9.11 -1.18 11.20
CA ILE A 36 8.82 -0.70 9.84
C ILE A 36 8.73 0.82 9.79
N CYS A 37 8.06 1.41 10.78
CA CYS A 37 7.79 2.84 10.85
C CYS A 37 7.75 3.30 12.31
N VAL A 38 8.17 4.54 12.57
CA VAL A 38 8.01 5.20 13.86
C VAL A 38 7.23 6.49 13.62
N VAL A 39 6.08 6.62 14.27
CA VAL A 39 5.29 7.85 14.28
C VAL A 39 5.55 8.58 15.59
N LEU A 40 6.11 9.79 15.50
CA LEU A 40 6.38 10.61 16.67
C LEU A 40 5.08 11.24 17.21
N GLY A 41 4.99 11.29 18.53
CA GLY A 41 3.84 11.79 19.28
C GLY A 41 2.76 10.75 19.52
N THR A 42 1.86 11.09 20.45
CA THR A 42 0.77 10.21 20.93
C THR A 42 -0.61 10.83 20.71
N SER A 43 -0.68 11.91 19.91
CA SER A 43 -1.91 12.58 19.52
C SER A 43 -2.82 11.66 18.71
N ASP A 44 -4.10 12.00 18.60
CA ASP A 44 -5.05 11.25 17.76
C ASP A 44 -4.61 11.21 16.29
N ALA A 45 -3.98 12.29 15.80
CA ALA A 45 -3.39 12.32 14.46
C ALA A 45 -2.21 11.33 14.34
N SER A 46 -1.34 11.25 15.36
CA SER A 46 -0.24 10.28 15.40
C SER A 46 -0.77 8.84 15.38
N LYS A 47 -1.80 8.54 16.19
CA LYS A 47 -2.46 7.22 16.21
C LYS A 47 -3.08 6.89 14.85
N ALA A 48 -3.77 7.84 14.22
CA ALA A 48 -4.36 7.66 12.89
C ALA A 48 -3.29 7.39 11.82
N ASN A 49 -2.17 8.11 11.85
CA ASN A 49 -1.04 7.89 10.94
C ASN A 49 -0.42 6.50 11.12
N ALA A 50 -0.17 6.07 12.38
CA ALA A 50 0.38 4.76 12.66
C ALA A 50 -0.56 3.64 12.16
N LYS A 51 -1.87 3.80 12.35
CA LYS A 51 -2.88 2.88 11.83
C LYS A 51 -2.88 2.82 10.30
N LEU A 52 -2.74 3.96 9.62
CA LEU A 52 -2.63 3.99 8.15
C LEU A 52 -1.36 3.27 7.67
N CYS A 53 -0.23 3.48 8.34
CA CYS A 53 1.01 2.77 8.05
C CYS A 53 0.80 1.25 8.22
N ALA A 54 0.27 0.80 9.36
CA ALA A 54 0.01 -0.62 9.63
C ALA A 54 -0.94 -1.26 8.60
N ALA A 55 -1.94 -0.53 8.11
CA ALA A 55 -2.90 -1.00 7.11
C ALA A 55 -2.36 -0.99 5.66
N SER A 56 -1.18 -0.43 5.42
CA SER A 56 -0.64 -0.26 4.05
C SER A 56 -0.50 -1.57 3.26
N PRO A 57 -0.06 -2.71 3.83
CA PRO A 57 -0.02 -3.99 3.11
C PRO A 57 -1.40 -4.46 2.62
N ASP A 58 -2.44 -4.26 3.43
CA ASP A 58 -3.82 -4.63 3.08
C ASP A 58 -4.38 -3.74 1.97
N LEU A 59 -4.11 -2.43 2.04
CA LEU A 59 -4.49 -1.48 0.99
C LEU A 59 -3.86 -1.85 -0.37
N VAL A 60 -2.59 -2.22 -0.37
CA VAL A 60 -1.89 -2.69 -1.57
C VAL A 60 -2.53 -3.98 -2.11
N THR A 61 -2.83 -4.93 -1.22
CA THR A 61 -3.50 -6.19 -1.59
C THR A 61 -4.88 -5.94 -2.20
N ALA A 62 -5.66 -5.04 -1.61
CA ALA A 62 -6.97 -4.64 -2.13
C ALA A 62 -6.85 -4.00 -3.52
N LEU A 63 -5.91 -3.07 -3.72
CA LEU A 63 -5.68 -2.45 -5.03
C LEU A 63 -5.29 -3.48 -6.10
N ARG A 64 -4.43 -4.45 -5.76
CA ARG A 64 -4.07 -5.55 -6.67
C ARG A 64 -5.29 -6.41 -7.02
N LEU A 65 -6.12 -6.73 -6.03
CA LEU A 65 -7.33 -7.52 -6.24
C LEU A 65 -8.27 -6.79 -7.21
N VAL A 66 -8.56 -5.51 -6.95
CA VAL A 66 -9.39 -4.66 -7.82
C VAL A 66 -8.82 -4.65 -9.23
N ALA A 67 -7.54 -4.30 -9.40
CA ALA A 67 -6.89 -4.27 -10.70
C ALA A 67 -6.92 -5.61 -11.46
N SER A 68 -6.99 -6.73 -10.75
CA SER A 68 -7.01 -8.08 -11.35
C SER A 68 -8.41 -8.63 -11.65
N LYS A 69 -9.45 -8.13 -10.97
CA LYS A 69 -10.81 -8.70 -11.03
C LYS A 69 -11.85 -7.77 -11.65
N THR A 70 -11.54 -6.49 -11.84
CA THR A 70 -12.50 -5.51 -12.37
C THR A 70 -11.99 -4.86 -13.65
N VAL A 71 -12.92 -4.55 -14.55
CA VAL A 71 -12.65 -3.67 -15.69
C VAL A 71 -12.68 -2.24 -15.18
N LEU A 72 -11.51 -1.62 -15.09
CA LEU A 72 -11.36 -0.22 -14.75
C LEU A 72 -11.34 0.61 -16.04
N THR A 73 -12.00 1.77 -16.03
CA THR A 73 -11.83 2.74 -17.13
C THR A 73 -10.37 3.17 -17.21
N SER A 74 -9.88 3.54 -18.41
CA SER A 74 -8.46 3.80 -18.65
C SER A 74 -7.85 4.82 -17.68
N GLY A 75 -8.59 5.88 -17.33
CA GLY A 75 -8.16 6.87 -16.34
C GLY A 75 -8.02 6.29 -14.92
N ILE A 76 -9.00 5.50 -14.46
CA ILE A 76 -8.94 4.85 -13.13
C ILE A 76 -7.84 3.80 -13.10
N ARG A 77 -7.66 3.04 -14.18
CA ARG A 77 -6.60 2.05 -14.29
C ARG A 77 -5.22 2.68 -14.13
N ALA A 78 -4.97 3.80 -14.81
CA ALA A 78 -3.71 4.53 -14.70
C ALA A 78 -3.42 4.98 -13.26
N ILE A 79 -4.45 5.39 -12.50
CA ILE A 79 -4.31 5.80 -11.09
C ILE A 79 -3.93 4.59 -10.22
N VAL A 80 -4.61 3.45 -10.39
CA VAL A 80 -4.33 2.23 -9.62
C VAL A 80 -2.92 1.70 -9.92
N ASP A 81 -2.54 1.65 -11.20
CA ASP A 81 -1.22 1.20 -11.61
C ASP A 81 -0.12 2.12 -11.06
N ALA A 82 -0.34 3.45 -11.06
CA ALA A 82 0.59 4.40 -10.45
C ALA A 82 0.71 4.22 -8.92
N ALA A 83 -0.39 3.92 -8.22
CA ALA A 83 -0.37 3.66 -6.79
C ALA A 83 0.40 2.37 -6.47
N LEU A 84 0.15 1.29 -7.21
CA LEU A 84 0.87 0.02 -7.08
C LEU A 84 2.37 0.18 -7.40
N ALA A 85 2.72 0.96 -8.44
CA ALA A 85 4.10 1.27 -8.79
C ALA A 85 4.84 2.01 -7.67
N LYS A 86 4.19 2.98 -7.00
CA LYS A 86 4.77 3.66 -5.83
C LYS A 86 5.03 2.73 -4.66
N ALA A 87 4.21 1.68 -4.51
CA ALA A 87 4.41 0.63 -3.52
C ALA A 87 5.47 -0.42 -3.97
N GLY A 88 6.13 -0.23 -5.11
CA GLY A 88 7.15 -1.15 -5.62
C GLY A 88 6.57 -2.38 -6.35
N HIS A 89 5.27 -2.40 -6.63
CA HIS A 89 4.66 -3.46 -7.43
C HIS A 89 4.73 -3.12 -8.92
N SER A 90 5.12 -4.10 -9.73
CA SER A 90 4.98 -3.99 -11.19
C SER A 90 3.51 -3.85 -11.54
N ALA A 91 3.17 -2.94 -12.46
CA ALA A 91 1.82 -2.89 -13.02
C ALA A 91 1.44 -4.30 -13.55
N PRO A 92 0.22 -4.79 -13.31
CA PRO A 92 -0.26 -6.00 -13.97
C PRO A 92 -0.15 -5.81 -15.49
N GLU A 93 0.07 -6.89 -16.26
CA GLU A 93 0.49 -6.81 -17.67
C GLU A 93 -0.19 -5.69 -18.48
N PRO A 94 0.56 -4.99 -19.35
CA PRO A 94 0.06 -3.85 -20.10
C PRO A 94 -1.28 -4.18 -20.77
N VAL A 95 -2.28 -3.34 -20.54
CA VAL A 95 -3.58 -3.46 -21.21
C VAL A 95 -3.32 -3.36 -22.71
N ARG A 96 -3.59 -4.45 -23.44
CA ARG A 96 -3.54 -4.44 -24.91
C ARG A 96 -4.67 -3.56 -25.41
N HIS A 97 -4.35 -2.37 -25.88
CA HIS A 97 -5.28 -1.54 -26.63
C HIS A 97 -5.59 -2.23 -27.96
N ILE A 98 -6.81 -2.72 -28.12
CA ILE A 98 -7.31 -3.24 -29.40
C ILE A 98 -8.09 -2.11 -30.06
N THR A 99 -7.56 -1.58 -31.17
CA THR A 99 -8.34 -0.72 -32.06
C THR A 99 -9.21 -1.61 -32.93
N VAL A 100 -10.51 -1.66 -32.66
CA VAL A 100 -11.48 -2.29 -33.57
C VAL A 100 -11.79 -1.28 -34.66
N ALA A 101 -11.10 -1.37 -35.80
CA ALA A 101 -11.53 -0.68 -37.01
C ALA A 101 -12.89 -1.28 -37.44
N GLY A 102 -13.87 -0.41 -37.70
CA GLY A 102 -15.24 -0.80 -38.00
C GLY A 102 -15.33 -1.86 -39.08
N VAL A 103 -16.17 -2.87 -38.85
CA VAL A 103 -16.62 -3.79 -39.89
C VAL A 103 -17.60 -2.99 -40.76
N ASP A 104 -17.11 -2.42 -41.86
CA ASP A 104 -17.97 -1.98 -42.95
C ASP A 104 -18.61 -3.24 -43.57
N ARG A 105 -19.93 -3.31 -43.52
CA ARG A 105 -20.75 -4.28 -44.26
C ARG A 105 -21.45 -3.56 -45.40
#